data_AF-A0A6L7WPA1-F1
#
_entry.id   AF-A0A6L7WPA1-F1
#
_cell.length_a   1.000
_cell.length_b   1.000
_cell.length_c   1.000
_cell.angle_alpha   90.00
_cell.angle_beta   90.00
_cell.angle_gamma   90.00
#
_symmetry.space_group_name_H-M   'P 1'
#
loop_
_entity.id
_entity.type
_entity.pdbx_description
1 polymer ?
#
loop_
_entity_poly.entity_id
_entity_poly.type
_entity_poly.pdbx_seq_one_letter_code
_entity_poly.pdbx_strand_id
1 'polypeptide(L)'
;MSVVYRDERGVEYVSVPLPTHEVTEAVPIDARRLRRRSPQDELPFYAGTDGAELAAQPRSHRKHWTDEQWVAFKEFQTLESELARTDQPVAAAVVVKMR
;
A
#
# COMPACT_ATOMS: atom_id res chain seq x y z
N MET A 1 11.61 -28.71 -51.25
CA MET A 1 10.36 -29.32 -51.73
C MET A 1 9.36 -29.23 -50.60
N SER A 2 8.45 -28.26 -50.63
CA SER A 2 7.39 -28.15 -49.61
C SER A 2 6.33 -29.21 -49.88
N VAL A 3 6.07 -30.07 -48.90
CA VAL A 3 5.01 -31.08 -49.01
C VAL A 3 3.68 -30.36 -48.77
N VAL A 4 2.79 -30.38 -49.75
CA VAL A 4 1.43 -29.81 -49.65
C VAL A 4 0.48 -30.95 -49.32
N TYR A 5 -0.20 -30.87 -48.18
CA TYR A 5 -1.21 -31.84 -47.78
C TYR A 5 -2.60 -31.29 -48.10
N ARG A 6 -3.50 -32.11 -48.66
CA ARG A 6 -4.87 -31.72 -48.95
C ARG A 6 -5.83 -32.61 -48.18
N ASP A 7 -6.78 -32.00 -47.46
CA ASP A 7 -7.81 -32.74 -46.75
C ASP A 7 -9.01 -33.06 -47.66
N GLU A 8 -9.94 -33.90 -47.17
CA GLU A 8 -11.15 -34.30 -47.90
C GLU A 8 -12.11 -33.13 -48.16
N ARG A 9 -11.91 -31.99 -47.49
CA ARG A 9 -12.66 -30.74 -47.69
C ARG A 9 -12.00 -29.83 -48.73
N GLY A 10 -10.88 -30.28 -49.31
CA GLY A 10 -10.16 -29.61 -50.38
C GLY A 10 -9.22 -28.51 -49.91
N VAL A 11 -8.98 -28.36 -48.61
CA VAL A 11 -8.10 -27.34 -48.03
C VAL A 11 -6.65 -27.79 -48.10
N GLU A 12 -5.79 -26.92 -48.63
CA GLU A 12 -4.36 -27.19 -48.82
C GLU A 12 -3.53 -26.60 -47.68
N TYR A 13 -2.67 -27.43 -47.10
CA TYR A 13 -1.77 -27.09 -46.01
C TYR A 13 -0.33 -27.17 -46.48
N VAL A 14 0.43 -26.09 -46.25
CA VAL A 14 1.87 -26.03 -46.52
C VAL A 14 2.61 -26.28 -45.22
N SER A 15 3.47 -27.29 -45.18
CA SER A 15 4.32 -27.57 -44.01
C SER A 15 5.33 -26.44 -43.80
N VAL A 16 5.17 -25.67 -42.71
CA VAL A 16 6.15 -24.66 -42.28
C VAL A 16 7.18 -25.35 -41.36
N PRO A 17 8.49 -25.09 -41.51
CA PRO A 17 9.50 -25.66 -40.62
C PRO A 17 9.23 -25.27 -39.16
N LEU A 18 9.40 -26.23 -38.24
CA LEU A 18 9.30 -25.96 -36.81
C LEU A 18 10.32 -24.88 -36.42
N PRO A 19 9.95 -23.89 -35.59
CA PRO A 19 10.92 -22.95 -35.07
C PRO A 19 11.92 -23.72 -34.20
N THR A 20 13.14 -23.89 -34.72
CA THR A 20 14.27 -24.36 -33.91
C THR A 20 14.57 -23.27 -32.90
N HIS A 21 14.54 -23.62 -31.61
CA HIS A 21 14.96 -22.73 -30.52
C HIS A 21 16.49 -22.55 -30.53
N GLU A 22 17.02 -22.03 -31.62
CA GLU A 22 18.38 -21.52 -31.65
C GLU A 22 18.38 -20.20 -30.87
N VAL A 23 18.76 -20.32 -29.60
CA VAL A 23 18.93 -19.21 -28.65
C VAL A 23 19.97 -18.27 -29.23
N THR A 24 19.50 -17.25 -29.93
CA THR A 24 20.31 -16.13 -30.38
C THR A 24 20.77 -15.38 -29.13
N GLU A 25 22.08 -15.17 -29.05
CA GLU A 25 22.85 -14.34 -28.11
C GLU A 25 22.08 -13.74 -26.92
N ALA A 26 22.55 -14.04 -25.70
CA ALA A 26 22.07 -13.43 -24.48
C ALA A 26 22.09 -11.89 -24.59
N VAL A 27 20.92 -11.29 -24.84
CA VAL A 27 20.70 -9.86 -24.74
C VAL A 27 20.79 -9.50 -23.25
N PRO A 28 21.77 -8.69 -22.81
CA PRO A 28 21.75 -8.17 -21.45
C PRO A 28 20.55 -7.23 -21.35
N ILE A 29 19.52 -7.65 -20.62
CA ILE A 29 18.47 -6.75 -20.19
C ILE A 29 19.11 -5.86 -19.14
N ASP A 30 19.70 -4.75 -19.58
CA ASP A 30 19.99 -3.60 -18.73
C ASP A 30 18.64 -3.02 -18.28
N ALA A 31 17.99 -3.72 -17.35
CA ALA A 31 16.91 -3.22 -16.54
C ALA A 31 17.54 -2.16 -15.63
N ARG A 32 17.87 -1.00 -16.21
CA ARG A 32 18.03 0.25 -15.47
C ARG A 32 16.73 0.43 -14.72
N ARG A 33 16.73 0.02 -13.45
CA ARG A 33 15.78 0.42 -12.43
C ARG A 33 15.89 1.95 -12.34
N LEU A 34 15.19 2.64 -13.22
CA LEU A 34 14.85 4.03 -13.05
C LEU A 34 13.88 4.06 -11.88
N ARG A 35 14.43 4.05 -10.66
CA ARG A 35 13.70 4.49 -9.48
C ARG A 35 13.39 5.96 -9.75
N ARG A 36 12.28 6.22 -10.44
CA ARG A 36 11.65 7.53 -10.45
C ARG A 36 11.25 7.78 -9.00
N ARG A 37 12.14 8.41 -8.23
CA ARG A 37 11.73 9.12 -7.04
C ARG A 37 10.79 10.20 -7.57
N SER A 38 9.49 10.01 -7.37
CA SER A 38 8.58 11.14 -7.45
C SER A 38 9.15 12.22 -6.51
N PRO A 39 9.25 13.49 -6.94
CA PRO A 39 9.40 14.56 -5.97
C PRO A 39 8.22 14.41 -5.02
N GLN A 40 8.51 14.01 -3.80
CA GLN A 40 7.51 13.97 -2.76
C GLN A 40 7.25 15.44 -2.48
N ASP A 41 6.10 15.95 -2.94
CA ASP A 41 5.71 17.32 -2.65
C ASP A 41 5.86 17.53 -1.14
N GLU A 42 6.76 18.44 -0.77
CA GLU A 42 6.97 18.86 0.61
C GLU A 42 5.72 19.63 1.02
N LEU A 43 4.68 18.88 1.39
CA LEU A 43 3.53 19.45 2.07
C LEU A 43 4.08 20.25 3.26
N PRO A 44 3.69 21.52 3.40
CA PRO A 44 4.27 22.38 4.41
C PRO A 44 4.13 21.74 5.79
N PHE A 45 5.23 21.71 6.53
CA PHE A 45 5.22 21.24 7.91
C PHE A 45 4.25 22.11 8.70
N TYR A 46 3.25 21.46 9.28
CA TYR A 46 2.30 22.13 10.16
C TYR A 46 3.06 22.69 11.36
N ALA A 47 2.99 24.01 11.53
CA ALA A 47 3.66 24.74 12.60
C ALA A 47 2.81 24.93 13.86
N GLY A 48 1.53 24.51 13.83
CA GLY A 48 0.66 24.61 14.99
C GLY A 48 0.97 23.56 16.06
N THR A 49 0.35 23.73 17.22
CA THR A 49 0.50 22.89 18.41
C THR A 49 -0.80 22.20 18.80
N ASP A 50 -1.81 22.17 17.92
CA ASP A 50 -3.05 21.45 18.22
C ASP A 50 -2.83 19.93 18.13
N GLY A 51 -3.05 19.23 19.24
CA GLY A 51 -2.88 17.79 19.35
C GLY A 51 -3.78 16.99 18.41
N ALA A 52 -4.98 17.48 18.11
CA ALA A 52 -5.92 16.81 17.20
C ALA A 52 -5.43 16.89 15.75
N GLU A 53 -4.98 18.07 15.31
CA GLU A 53 -4.42 18.28 13.97
C GLU A 53 -3.07 17.55 13.79
N LEU A 54 -2.27 17.45 14.86
CA LEU A 54 -1.06 16.62 14.89
C LEU A 54 -1.36 15.12 14.79
N ALA A 55 -2.47 14.65 15.38
CA ALA A 55 -2.88 13.25 15.30
C ALA A 55 -3.35 12.84 13.89
N ALA A 56 -3.96 13.76 13.14
CA ALA A 56 -4.38 13.56 11.76
C ALA A 56 -3.20 13.48 10.76
N GLN A 57 -2.01 13.97 11.14
CA GLN A 57 -0.85 14.00 10.26
C GLN A 57 -0.20 12.62 10.05
N PRO A 58 0.45 12.41 8.89
CA PRO A 58 1.22 11.21 8.62
C PRO A 58 2.31 10.96 9.68
N ARG A 59 2.51 9.70 10.04
CA ARG A 59 3.54 9.31 11.02
C ARG A 59 4.97 9.70 10.59
N SER A 60 5.20 9.87 9.29
CA SER A 60 6.48 10.36 8.75
C SER A 60 6.83 11.78 9.20
N HIS A 61 5.84 12.62 9.52
CA HIS A 61 6.06 14.01 9.93
C HIS A 61 6.57 14.11 11.37
N ARG A 62 6.30 13.09 12.20
CA ARG A 62 6.70 13.03 13.61
C ARG A 62 8.22 13.10 13.83
N LYS A 63 9.01 12.81 12.81
CA LYS A 63 10.48 12.93 12.85
C LYS A 63 10.95 14.39 13.02
N HIS A 64 10.15 15.35 12.59
CA HIS A 64 10.49 16.78 12.58
C HIS A 64 9.69 17.58 13.61
N TRP A 65 8.97 16.89 14.51
CA TRP A 65 8.18 17.56 15.53
C TRP A 65 9.05 18.20 16.60
N THR A 66 8.63 19.37 17.07
CA THR A 66 9.21 20.02 18.24
C THR A 66 8.76 19.32 19.52
N ASP A 67 9.43 19.60 20.63
CA ASP A 67 9.04 19.07 21.94
C ASP A 67 7.62 19.49 22.32
N GLU A 68 7.24 20.74 22.01
CA GLU A 68 5.88 21.26 22.25
C GLU A 68 4.82 20.47 21.48
N GLN A 69 5.09 20.12 20.23
CA GLN A 69 4.18 19.30 19.41
C GLN A 69 4.06 17.87 19.96
N TRP A 70 5.15 17.30 20.48
CA TRP A 70 5.11 16.01 21.14
C TRP A 70 4.27 16.02 22.42
N VAL A 71 4.36 17.10 23.20
CA VAL A 71 3.54 17.29 24.41
C VAL A 71 2.07 17.37 24.02
N ALA A 72 1.70 18.27 23.11
CA ALA A 72 0.32 18.44 22.67
C ALA A 72 -0.30 17.15 22.08
N PHE A 73 0.47 16.41 21.28
CA PHE A 73 0.01 15.12 20.74
C PHE A 73 -0.24 14.08 21.85
N LYS A 74 0.64 14.01 22.86
CA LYS A 74 0.47 13.07 23.99
C LYS A 74 -0.71 13.45 24.88
N GLU A 75 -0.91 14.74 25.12
CA GLU A 75 -2.07 15.24 25.86
C GLU A 75 -3.37 14.85 25.15
N PHE A 76 -3.44 15.09 23.83
CA PHE A 76 -4.57 14.67 23.02
C PHE A 76 -4.80 13.15 23.07
N GLN A 77 -3.76 12.33 22.94
CA GLN A 77 -3.90 10.87 23.06
C GLN A 77 -4.40 10.43 24.44
N THR A 78 -3.96 11.10 25.50
CA THR A 78 -4.38 10.78 26.87
C THR A 78 -5.87 11.09 27.04
N LEU A 79 -6.29 12.28 26.62
CA LEU A 79 -7.69 12.71 26.65
C LEU A 79 -8.60 11.80 25.82
N GLU A 80 -8.22 11.45 24.59
CA GLU A 80 -8.96 10.50 23.75
C GLU A 80 -9.11 9.13 24.45
N SER A 81 -8.05 8.65 25.09
CA SER A 81 -8.09 7.37 25.81
C SER A 81 -8.98 7.42 27.05
N GLU A 82 -9.02 8.54 27.76
CA GLU A 82 -9.89 8.76 28.92
C GLU A 82 -11.36 8.87 28.50
N LEU A 83 -11.63 9.56 27.38
CA LEU A 83 -12.96 9.64 26.80
C LEU A 83 -13.45 8.24 26.37
N ALA A 84 -12.61 7.49 25.65
CA ALA A 84 -12.93 6.14 25.21
C ALA A 84 -13.14 5.15 26.37
N ARG A 85 -12.46 5.34 27.51
CA ARG A 85 -12.71 4.56 28.74
C ARG A 85 -14.06 4.89 29.37
N THR A 86 -14.43 6.18 29.35
CA THR A 86 -15.70 6.65 29.93
C THR A 86 -16.90 6.22 29.09
N ASP A 87 -16.71 6.11 27.77
CA ASP A 87 -17.74 5.70 26.81
C ASP A 87 -17.93 4.16 26.74
N GLN A 88 -17.12 3.38 27.46
CA GLN A 88 -17.41 1.96 27.63
C GLN A 88 -18.65 1.82 28.52
N PRO A 89 -19.73 1.16 28.05
CA PRO A 89 -20.86 0.88 28.91
C PRO A 89 -20.38 -0.04 30.04
N VAL A 90 -20.22 0.52 31.24
CA VAL A 90 -20.03 -0.26 32.46
C VAL A 90 -21.28 -1.09 32.61
N ALA A 91 -21.22 -2.35 32.20
CA ALA A 91 -22.29 -3.31 32.37
C ALA A 91 -22.53 -3.50 33.87
N ALA A 92 -23.40 -2.67 34.45
CA ALA A 92 -23.85 -2.80 35.81
C ALA A 92 -24.71 -4.05 35.92
N ALA A 93 -24.09 -5.19 36.23
CA ALA A 93 -24.80 -6.41 36.54
C ALA A 93 -25.54 -6.23 37.88
N VAL A 94 -26.81 -5.84 37.81
CA VAL A 94 -27.69 -5.81 38.99
C VAL A 94 -28.12 -7.23 39.29
N VAL A 95 -27.56 -7.84 40.33
CA VAL A 95 -28.02 -9.14 40.84
C VAL A 95 -29.27 -8.91 41.69
N VAL A 96 -30.45 -9.09 41.08
CA VAL A 96 -31.72 -9.09 41.81
C VAL A 96 -31.90 -10.45 42.48
N LYS A 97 -31.76 -10.49 43.80
CA LYS A 97 -32.10 -11.68 44.60
C LYS A 97 -33.60 -11.69 44.86
N MET A 98 -34.34 -12.59 44.21
CA MET A 98 -35.75 -12.82 44.55
C MET A 98 -35.86 -13.56 45.89
N ARG A 99 -36.82 -13.11 46.70
CA ARG A 99 -37.20 -13.71 48.00
C ARG A 99 -38.11 -14.91 47.80
#